data_AF-A0A137Q3M9-F1
#
_entry.id   AF-A0A137Q3M9-F1
#
_cell.length_a   1.000
_cell.length_b   1.000
_cell.length_c   1.000
_cell.angle_alpha   90.00
_cell.angle_beta   90.00
_cell.angle_gamma   90.00
#
_symmetry.space_group_name_H-M   'P 1'
#
loop_
_entity.id
_entity.type
_entity.pdbx_description
1 polymer ?
#
loop_
_entity_poly.entity_id
_entity_poly.type
_entity_poly.pdbx_seq_one_letter_code
_entity_poly.pdbx_strand_id
1 'polypeptide(L)' 'PPPDLMDSFEEYEVEKIIKHKRAPQGMKYLIRWKGYSPSNDTWEWEDNLKYSGELLREYKTTNKLLQDNAGTCFKPTK' A
#
# COMPACT_ATOMS: atom_id res chain seq x y z
N PRO A 1 -23.34 8.38 27.10
CA PRO A 1 -22.87 8.54 25.70
C PRO A 1 -22.06 7.29 25.35
N PRO A 2 -22.34 6.60 24.24
CA PRO A 2 -21.49 5.49 23.81
C PRO A 2 -20.11 6.05 23.45
N PRO A 3 -19.02 5.42 23.91
CA PRO A 3 -17.67 5.88 23.62
C PRO A 3 -17.39 5.79 22.12
N ASP A 4 -16.73 6.83 21.64
CA ASP A 4 -16.23 7.04 20.28
C ASP A 4 -15.26 5.91 19.91
N LEU A 5 -15.76 4.86 19.23
CA LEU A 5 -15.00 3.67 18.82
C LEU A 5 -14.81 3.63 17.31
N MET A 6 -14.50 4.75 16.65
CA MET A 6 -14.32 4.70 15.20
C MET A 6 -13.33 5.70 14.62
N ASP A 7 -12.21 5.92 15.31
CA ASP A 7 -11.01 6.48 14.67
C ASP A 7 -9.74 5.84 15.26
N SER A 8 -9.76 4.52 15.47
CA SER A 8 -8.54 3.76 15.75
C SER A 8 -7.82 3.44 14.44
N PHE A 9 -7.45 4.48 13.67
CA PHE A 9 -6.39 4.37 12.66
C PHE A 9 -5.10 4.17 13.44
N GLU A 10 -4.89 2.93 13.88
CA GLU A 10 -3.74 2.59 14.69
C GLU A 10 -2.52 2.72 13.78
N GLU A 11 -1.79 3.82 13.98
CA GLU A 11 -0.58 4.17 13.26
C GLU A 11 0.52 3.20 13.69
N TYR A 12 0.51 2.01 13.11
CA TYR A 12 1.56 1.03 13.34
C TYR A 12 2.83 1.44 12.59
N GLU A 13 3.97 1.45 13.27
CA GLU A 13 5.27 1.75 12.64
C GLU A 13 5.59 0.70 11.56
N VAL A 14 5.55 1.12 10.30
CA VAL A 14 6.00 0.32 9.16
C VAL A 14 7.53 0.33 9.11
N GLU A 15 8.14 -0.85 9.12
CA GLU A 15 9.59 -0.99 8.88
C GLU A 15 9.91 -0.79 7.40
N LYS A 16 9.21 -1.51 6.51
CA LYS A 16 9.40 -1.44 5.06
C LYS A 16 8.31 -2.15 4.27
N ILE A 17 8.21 -1.81 3.00
CA ILE A 17 7.42 -2.55 2.01
C ILE A 17 8.26 -3.70 1.46
N ILE A 18 7.80 -4.93 1.67
CA ILE A 18 8.50 -6.14 1.26
C ILE A 18 8.20 -6.46 -0.20
N LYS A 19 6.93 -6.43 -0.59
CA LYS A 19 6.44 -6.80 -1.92
C LYS A 19 5.23 -5.98 -2.31
N HIS A 20 4.93 -5.95 -3.59
CA HIS A 20 3.66 -5.47 -4.11
C HIS A 20 3.04 -6.52 -5.03
N LYS A 21 1.72 -6.47 -5.19
CA LYS A 21 1.01 -7.27 -6.19
C LYS A 21 -0.15 -6.49 -6.77
N ARG A 22 -0.35 -6.64 -8.08
CA ARG A 22 -1.52 -6.09 -8.77
C ARG A 22 -2.71 -7.04 -8.56
N ALA A 23 -3.80 -6.49 -8.04
CA ALA A 23 -5.09 -7.15 -7.91
C ALA A 23 -6.11 -6.45 -8.85
N PRO A 24 -7.24 -7.10 -9.18
CA PRO A 24 -8.26 -6.50 -10.05
C PRO A 24 -8.87 -5.20 -9.46
N GLN A 25 -8.87 -5.06 -8.14
CA GLN A 25 -9.36 -3.86 -7.44
C GLN A 25 -8.28 -2.79 -7.22
N GLY A 26 -7.00 -3.07 -7.49
CA GLY A 26 -5.91 -2.12 -7.22
C GLY A 26 -4.59 -2.79 -6.84
N MET A 27 -3.64 -2.01 -6.32
CA MET A 27 -2.36 -2.53 -5.81
C MET A 27 -2.45 -2.86 -4.33
N LYS A 28 -1.89 -4.01 -3.94
CA LYS A 28 -1.63 -4.36 -2.54
C LYS A 28 -0.14 -4.40 -2.28
N TYR A 29 0.25 -4.02 -1.08
CA TYR A 29 1.64 -4.03 -0.63
C TYR A 29 1.76 -4.86 0.64
N LEU A 30 2.80 -5.68 0.70
CA LEU A 30 3.13 -6.48 1.86
C LEU A 30 3.99 -5.63 2.80
N ILE A 31 3.48 -5.38 3.98
CA ILE A 31 4.05 -4.49 4.98
C ILE A 31 4.80 -5.32 6.02
N ARG A 32 6.07 -4.97 6.26
CA ARG A 32 6.79 -5.42 7.45
C ARG A 32 6.55 -4.42 8.55
N TRP A 33 5.96 -4.89 9.63
CA TRP A 33 5.76 -4.10 10.84
C TRP A 33 7.04 -4.07 11.68
N LYS A 34 7.42 -2.90 12.16
CA LYS A 34 8.63 -2.73 12.97
C LYS A 34 8.46 -3.43 14.31
N GLY A 35 9.46 -4.23 14.70
CA GLY A 35 9.40 -5.01 15.94
C GLY A 35 8.60 -6.32 15.84
N TYR A 36 8.02 -6.62 14.68
CA TYR A 36 7.31 -7.88 14.43
C TYR A 36 8.08 -8.79 13.48
N SER A 37 7.78 -10.08 13.55
CA SER A 37 8.39 -11.08 12.67
C SER A 37 7.79 -11.04 11.27
N PRO A 38 8.51 -11.55 10.24
CA PRO A 38 7.97 -11.72 8.88
C PRO A 38 6.65 -12.49 8.81
N SER A 39 6.36 -13.31 9.82
CA SER A 39 5.10 -14.04 9.94
C SER A 39 3.89 -13.13 10.20
N ASN A 40 4.11 -11.92 10.70
CA ASN A 40 3.09 -10.90 10.94
C ASN A 40 2.95 -9.94 9.75
N ASP A 41 3.68 -10.15 8.64
CA ASP A 41 3.60 -9.29 7.48
C ASP A 41 2.18 -9.34 6.88
N THR A 42 1.52 -8.18 6.75
CA THR A 42 0.14 -8.09 6.24
C THR A 42 0.10 -7.43 4.87
N TRP A 43 -0.91 -7.81 4.08
CA TRP A 43 -1.16 -7.22 2.76
C TRP A 43 -2.13 -6.05 2.87
N GLU A 44 -1.59 -4.85 2.90
CA GLU A 44 -2.37 -3.60 2.95
C GLU A 44 -2.64 -3.06 1.55
N TRP A 45 -3.79 -2.42 1.40
CA TRP A 45 -4.12 -1.72 0.16
C TRP A 45 -3.34 -0.41 0.05
N GLU A 46 -3.15 0.04 -1.19
CA GLU A 46 -2.56 1.35 -1.45
C GLU A 46 -3.23 2.48 -0.66
N ASP A 47 -4.57 2.47 -0.58
CA ASP A 47 -5.33 3.48 0.16
C ASP A 47 -5.09 3.43 1.67
N ASN A 48 -4.91 2.24 2.27
CA ASN A 48 -4.55 2.10 3.69
C ASN A 48 -3.15 2.66 3.98
N LEU A 49 -2.25 2.59 2.99
CA LEU A 49 -0.87 3.03 3.13
C LEU A 49 -0.65 4.50 2.81
N LYS A 50 -1.70 5.23 2.43
CA LYS A 50 -1.63 6.68 2.24
C LYS A 50 -1.20 7.41 3.52
N TYR A 51 -1.50 6.86 4.69
CA TYR A 51 -1.04 7.39 5.97
C TYR A 51 0.48 7.22 6.17
N SER A 52 1.09 6.17 5.59
CA SER A 52 2.54 5.95 5.54
C SER A 52 3.15 6.41 4.21
N GLY A 53 2.73 7.58 3.73
CA GLY A 53 2.93 8.04 2.35
C GLY A 53 4.38 8.17 1.90
N GLU A 54 5.34 8.40 2.79
CA GLU A 54 6.76 8.55 2.42
C GLU A 54 7.42 7.24 1.99
N LEU A 55 7.25 6.17 2.78
CA LEU A 55 7.77 4.83 2.46
C LEU A 55 7.16 4.29 1.16
N LEU A 56 5.85 4.49 1.00
CA LEU A 56 5.16 4.06 -0.21
C LEU A 56 5.64 4.83 -1.44
N ARG A 57 5.86 6.15 -1.32
CA ARG A 57 6.36 6.98 -2.42
C ARG A 57 7.76 6.56 -2.85
N GLU A 58 8.67 6.34 -1.90
CA GLU A 58 10.03 5.88 -2.19
C GLU A 58 10.01 4.50 -2.86
N TYR A 59 9.24 3.55 -2.30
CA TYR A 59 9.11 2.22 -2.87
C TYR A 59 8.57 2.27 -4.30
N LYS A 60 7.52 3.07 -4.56
CA LYS A 60 6.95 3.24 -5.90
C LYS A 60 7.94 3.86 -6.89
N THR A 61 8.74 4.83 -6.44
CA THR A 61 9.77 5.47 -7.27
C THR A 61 10.83 4.46 -7.68
N THR A 62 11.36 3.71 -6.71
CA THR A 62 12.38 2.68 -6.95
C THR A 62 11.88 1.54 -7.83
N ASN A 63 10.63 1.10 -7.63
CA ASN A 63 10.03 0.01 -8.41
C ASN A 63 9.39 0.47 -9.73
N LYS A 64 9.51 1.76 -10.10
CA LYS A 64 8.85 2.36 -11.28
C LYS A 64 7.34 2.09 -11.32
N LEU A 65 6.70 2.07 -10.15
CA LEU A 65 5.26 1.97 -9.97
C LEU A 65 4.58 3.34 -9.93
N LEU A 66 5.35 4.43 -9.94
CA LEU A 66 4.83 5.73 -10.33
C LEU A 66 4.17 5.52 -11.70
N GLN A 67 2.87 5.77 -11.78
CA GLN A 67 2.12 5.72 -13.02
C GLN A 67 2.69 6.80 -13.93
N ASP A 68 3.75 6.47 -14.65
CA ASP A 68 4.13 7.20 -15.83
C ASP A 68 2.97 7.00 -16.78
N ASN A 69 2.26 8.10 -17.05
CA ASN A 69 1.17 8.18 -18.02
C ASN A 69 1.70 7.99 -19.45
N ALA A 70 2.66 7.10 -19.69
CA ALA A 70 3.07 6.63 -21.00
C ALA A 70 2.28 5.38 -21.37
N GLY A 71 1.11 5.61 -21.96
CA GLY A 71 0.73 4.85 -23.15
C GLY A 71 0.32 3.39 -22.94
N THR A 72 -0.57 3.08 -22.00
CA THR A 72 -1.52 2.00 -22.30
C THR A 72 -2.63 2.59 -23.16
N CYS A 73 -2.37 2.60 -24.47
CA CYS A 73 -3.40 2.66 -25.49
C CYS A 73 -4.43 1.57 -25.16
N PHE A 74 -5.48 1.96 -24.43
CA PHE A 74 -6.72 1.21 -24.39
C PHE A 74 -7.24 1.25 -25.82
N LYS A 75 -6.92 0.20 -26.57
CA LYS A 75 -7.62 -0.12 -27.81
C LYS A 75 -8.95 -0.75 -27.38
N PRO A 76 -10.08 -0.03 -27.48
CA PRO A 76 -11.37 -0.70 -27.35
C PRO A 76 -11.47 -1.67 -28.53
N THR A 77 -11.61 -2.96 -28.24
CA THR A 77 -12.03 -3.96 -29.23
C THR A 77 -13.32 -4.57 -28.74
N LYS A 78 -14.43 -3.89 -29.03
CA LYS A 78 -15.54 -4.38 -29.85
C LYS A 78 -16.73 -3.43 -29.70
#